data_AF-A0A3S2DPB8-F1
#
_entry.id   AF-A0A3S2DPB8-F1
#
_cell.length_a   1.000
_cell.length_b   1.000
_cell.length_c   1.000
_cell.angle_alpha   90.00
_cell.angle_beta   90.00
_cell.angle_gamma   90.00
#
_symmetry.space_group_name_H-M   'P 1'
#
loop_
_entity.id
_entity.type
_entity.pdbx_description
1 polymer ?
#
loop_
_entity_poly.entity_id
_entity_poly.type
_entity_poly.pdbx_seq_one_letter_code
_entity_poly.pdbx_strand_id
1 'polypeptide(L)'
;MANEFPTQARVVIVGGGIIGCSVAYHLTKLGWTDVVLLEQGQLSGGTTWHAAGLVGQLRSHSNMTSLIKYSTQLYGELEAETGLATGWKNCGSLSVARTADRMT
;
A
#
# COMPACT_ATOMS: atom_id res chain seq x y z
N MET A 1 12.99 22.98 -17.77
CA MET A 1 12.71 22.14 -18.96
C MET A 1 11.36 21.49 -18.71
N ALA A 2 10.35 21.75 -19.55
CA ALA A 2 9.11 21.00 -19.45
C ALA A 2 9.45 19.56 -19.83
N ASN A 3 9.48 18.64 -18.86
CA ASN A 3 9.59 17.23 -19.19
C ASN A 3 8.39 16.90 -20.07
N GLU A 4 8.66 16.50 -21.32
CA GLU A 4 7.62 16.04 -22.23
C GLU A 4 6.88 14.90 -21.55
N PHE A 5 5.59 15.08 -21.38
CA PHE A 5 4.73 14.04 -20.86
C PHE A 5 4.68 12.90 -21.89
N PRO A 6 4.88 11.63 -21.49
CA PRO A 6 4.88 10.52 -22.43
C PRO A 6 3.55 10.46 -23.20
N THR A 7 3.63 10.37 -24.53
CA THR A 7 2.44 10.28 -25.41
C THR A 7 1.84 8.87 -25.47
N GLN A 8 2.58 7.88 -24.99
CA GLN A 8 2.18 6.48 -24.88
C GLN A 8 2.78 5.89 -23.61
N ALA A 9 2.07 4.93 -23.00
CA ALA A 9 2.59 4.12 -21.91
C ALA A 9 1.95 2.74 -21.91
N ARG A 10 2.72 1.72 -21.53
CA ARG A 10 2.24 0.34 -21.39
C ARG A 10 1.23 0.20 -20.25
N VAL A 11 1.42 0.94 -19.15
CA VAL A 11 0.49 0.98 -18.01
C VAL A 11 0.29 2.42 -17.56
N VAL A 12 -0.98 2.83 -17.46
CA VAL A 12 -1.39 4.08 -16.83
C VAL A 12 -2.16 3.77 -15.56
N ILE A 13 -1.65 4.24 -14.41
CA ILE A 13 -2.26 4.12 -13.10
C ILE A 13 -2.95 5.44 -12.78
N VAL A 14 -4.25 5.41 -12.53
CA VAL A 14 -5.04 6.60 -12.21
C VAL A 14 -5.31 6.65 -10.71
N GLY A 15 -4.69 7.62 -10.03
CA GLY A 15 -4.78 7.86 -8.59
C GLY A 15 -3.46 7.61 -7.87
N GLY A 16 -2.92 8.64 -7.22
CA GLY A 16 -1.70 8.64 -6.42
C GLY A 16 -1.91 8.38 -4.93
N GLY A 17 -2.98 7.66 -4.57
CA GLY A 17 -3.14 7.10 -3.23
C GLY A 17 -2.20 5.91 -2.99
N ILE A 18 -2.20 5.37 -1.77
CA ILE A 18 -1.29 4.27 -1.39
C ILE A 18 -1.40 3.04 -2.30
N ILE A 19 -2.61 2.73 -2.80
CA ILE A 19 -2.82 1.61 -3.71
C ILE A 19 -2.17 1.87 -5.07
N GLY A 20 -2.35 3.06 -5.66
CA GLY A 20 -1.74 3.39 -6.94
C GLY A 20 -0.22 3.41 -6.87
N CYS A 21 0.33 4.01 -5.81
CA CYS A 21 1.78 3.98 -5.55
C CYS A 21 2.29 2.55 -5.34
N SER A 22 1.53 1.71 -4.62
CA SER A 22 1.88 0.30 -4.42
C SER A 22 1.89 -0.48 -5.74
N VAL A 23 0.91 -0.27 -6.62
CA VAL A 23 0.89 -0.88 -7.95
C VAL A 23 2.10 -0.45 -8.78
N ALA A 24 2.41 0.85 -8.80
CA ALA A 24 3.58 1.38 -9.51
C ALA A 24 4.88 0.74 -8.99
N TYR A 25 5.05 0.71 -7.66
CA TYR A 25 6.20 0.09 -6.99
C TYR A 25 6.38 -1.39 -7.38
N HIS A 26 5.31 -2.20 -7.35
CA HIS A 26 5.42 -3.62 -7.68
C HIS A 26 5.68 -3.85 -9.17
N LEU A 27 5.05 -3.07 -10.06
CA LEU A 27 5.30 -3.19 -11.50
C LEU A 27 6.75 -2.86 -11.85
N THR A 28 7.30 -1.78 -11.30
CA THR A 28 8.70 -1.40 -11.55
C THR A 28 9.68 -2.40 -10.94
N LYS A 29 9.38 -2.95 -9.76
CA LYS A 29 10.16 -4.04 -9.14
C LYS A 29 10.13 -5.34 -9.96
N LEU A 30 9.06 -5.58 -10.74
CA LEU A 30 8.97 -6.66 -11.73
C LEU A 30 9.68 -6.33 -13.06
N GLY A 31 10.38 -5.20 -13.16
CA GLY A 31 11.15 -4.81 -14.33
C GLY A 31 10.37 -4.03 -15.40
N TRP A 32 9.15 -3.58 -15.10
CA TRP A 32 8.41 -2.72 -16.02
C TRP A 32 8.97 -1.31 -15.98
N THR A 33 9.34 -0.77 -17.14
CA THR A 33 9.95 0.57 -17.26
C THR A 33 8.99 1.62 -17.82
N ASP A 34 7.89 1.20 -18.45
CA ASP A 34 6.92 2.07 -19.10
C ASP A 34 5.61 2.12 -18.30
N VAL A 35 5.70 2.75 -17.11
CA VAL A 35 4.61 2.89 -16.15
C VAL A 35 4.43 4.37 -15.82
N VAL A 36 3.22 4.88 -16.02
CA VAL A 36 2.83 6.26 -15.72
C VAL A 36 1.79 6.26 -14.61
N LEU A 37 2.02 7.04 -13.55
CA LEU A 37 1.03 7.30 -12.50
C LEU A 37 0.52 8.73 -12.64
N LEU A 38 -0.80 8.89 -12.67
CA LEU A 38 -1.48 10.17 -12.75
C LEU A 38 -2.26 10.43 -11.47
N GLU A 39 -2.01 11.59 -10.86
CA GLU A 39 -2.71 12.08 -9.69
C GLU A 39 -3.24 13.48 -9.99
N GLN A 40 -4.50 13.75 -9.64
CA GLN A 40 -5.17 15.01 -9.90
C GLN A 40 -4.62 16.16 -9.03
N GLY A 41 -4.08 15.84 -7.86
CA GLY A 41 -3.51 16.80 -6.91
C GLY A 41 -2.16 16.36 -6.36
N GLN A 42 -2.07 16.28 -5.04
CA GLN A 42 -0.88 15.81 -4.35
C GLN A 42 -0.94 14.30 -4.10
N LEU A 43 0.18 13.60 -4.26
CA LEU A 43 0.30 12.20 -3.85
C LEU A 43 -0.22 12.02 -2.43
N SER A 44 -0.97 10.94 -2.21
CA SER A 44 -1.67 10.60 -0.96
C SER A 44 -2.77 11.56 -0.49
N GLY A 45 -3.06 12.65 -1.24
CA GLY A 45 -4.02 13.70 -0.86
C GLY A 45 -5.50 13.26 -0.80
N GLY A 46 -5.82 12.04 -1.24
CA GLY A 46 -7.15 11.42 -1.07
C GLY A 46 -7.37 10.78 0.31
N THR A 47 -7.88 9.56 0.38
CA THR A 47 -8.16 8.91 1.67
C THR A 47 -6.92 8.47 2.45
N THR A 48 -5.77 8.41 1.78
CA THR A 48 -4.51 7.92 2.36
C THR A 48 -3.99 8.85 3.46
N TRP A 49 -3.98 10.17 3.25
CA TRP A 49 -3.38 11.09 4.24
C TRP A 49 -4.10 11.09 5.59
N HIS A 50 -5.42 10.90 5.59
CA HIS A 50 -6.24 10.93 6.80
C HIS A 50 -6.54 9.54 7.37
N ALA A 51 -5.87 8.49 6.88
CA ALA A 51 -6.00 7.15 7.42
C ALA A 51 -5.37 7.06 8.81
N ALA A 52 -6.01 6.33 9.73
CA ALA A 52 -5.50 6.15 11.09
C ALA A 52 -4.22 5.29 11.17
N GLY A 53 -3.78 4.66 10.07
CA GLY A 53 -2.55 3.86 10.01
C GLY A 53 -2.63 2.48 10.67
N LEU A 54 -3.83 1.98 11.02
CA LEU A 54 -4.00 0.68 11.66
C LEU A 54 -3.88 -0.47 10.64
N VAL A 55 -3.03 -1.46 10.95
CA VAL A 55 -2.81 -2.64 10.10
C VAL A 55 -3.10 -3.92 10.90
N GLY A 56 -4.38 -4.29 11.03
CA GLY A 56 -4.77 -5.57 11.64
C GLY A 56 -4.45 -6.75 10.72
N GLN A 57 -3.93 -7.86 11.25
CA GLN A 57 -3.40 -8.98 10.45
C GLN A 57 -4.44 -9.99 9.95
N LEU A 58 -5.59 -10.11 10.63
CA LEU A 58 -6.60 -11.12 10.32
C LEU A 58 -7.70 -10.57 9.41
N ARG A 59 -8.14 -11.38 8.45
CA ARG A 59 -9.30 -11.13 7.59
C ARG A 59 -10.19 -12.38 7.55
N SER A 60 -11.43 -12.20 7.11
CA SER A 60 -12.43 -13.27 7.02
C SER A 60 -12.07 -14.38 6.02
N HIS A 61 -11.15 -14.10 5.09
CA HIS A 61 -10.71 -15.04 4.06
C HIS A 61 -9.19 -15.24 4.12
N SER A 62 -8.75 -16.46 3.86
CA SER A 62 -7.33 -16.85 3.93
C SER A 62 -6.46 -16.08 2.94
N ASN A 63 -6.92 -15.88 1.71
CA ASN A 63 -6.22 -15.10 0.69
C ASN A 63 -5.99 -13.64 1.13
N MET A 64 -6.99 -13.03 1.76
CA MET A 64 -6.89 -11.67 2.29
C MET A 64 -5.92 -11.60 3.47
N THR A 65 -5.91 -12.60 4.36
CA THR A 65 -4.94 -12.71 5.44
C THR A 65 -3.51 -12.86 4.90
N SER A 66 -3.31 -13.68 3.86
CA SER A 66 -2.02 -13.81 3.18
C SER A 66 -1.55 -12.49 2.56
N LEU A 67 -2.46 -11.74 1.91
CA LEU A 67 -2.14 -10.43 1.35
C LEU A 67 -1.69 -9.45 2.43
N ILE A 68 -2.42 -9.38 3.56
CA ILE A 68 -2.04 -8.49 4.66
C ILE A 68 -0.72 -8.91 5.31
N LYS A 69 -0.49 -10.21 5.47
CA LYS A 69 0.80 -10.73 5.97
C LYS A 69 1.96 -10.23 5.11
N TYR A 70 1.81 -10.33 3.79
CA TYR A 70 2.78 -9.77 2.85
C TYR A 70 2.94 -8.25 3.01
N SER A 71 1.83 -7.50 3.04
CA SER A 71 1.90 -6.03 3.22
C SER A 71 2.63 -5.63 4.50
N THR A 72 2.39 -6.32 5.63
CA THR A 72 3.08 -6.04 6.89
C THR A 72 4.58 -6.33 6.84
N GLN A 73 4.97 -7.38 6.11
CA GLN A 73 6.39 -7.68 5.88
C GLN A 73 7.03 -6.57 5.04
N LEU A 74 6.40 -6.21 3.92
CA LEU A 74 6.88 -5.17 3.03
C LEU A 74 7.09 -3.83 3.76
N TYR A 75 6.15 -3.41 4.62
CA TYR A 75 6.29 -2.16 5.39
C TYR A 75 7.52 -2.14 6.30
N GLY A 76 7.95 -3.30 6.81
CA GLY A 76 9.17 -3.44 7.60
C GLY A 76 10.46 -3.42 6.77
N GLU A 77 10.39 -3.74 5.48
CA GLU A 77 11.54 -3.80 4.57
C GLU A 77 11.75 -2.48 3.79
N LEU A 78 10.68 -1.71 3.56
CA LEU A 78 10.70 -0.50 2.72
C LEU A 78 11.70 0.56 3.15
N GLU A 79 11.92 0.75 4.45
CA GLU A 79 12.90 1.74 4.93
C GLU A 79 14.33 1.35 4.53
N ALA A 80 14.66 0.06 4.62
CA ALA A 80 15.97 -0.44 4.18
C ALA A 80 16.12 -0.37 2.66
N GLU A 81 15.04 -0.60 1.91
CA GLU A 81 15.06 -0.57 0.44
C GLU A 81 15.15 0.85 -0.13
N THR A 82 14.44 1.81 0.48
CA THR A 82 14.26 3.16 -0.09
C THR A 82 15.03 4.24 0.65
N GLY A 83 15.53 3.96 1.86
CA GLY A 83 16.11 4.96 2.76
C GLY A 83 15.07 5.92 3.38
N LEU A 84 13.77 5.68 3.17
CA LEU A 84 12.68 6.51 3.68
C LEU A 84 11.94 5.78 4.80
N ALA A 85 11.91 6.39 5.98
CA ALA A 85 11.20 5.83 7.13
C ALA A 85 9.69 5.74 6.85
N THR A 86 9.11 4.57 7.09
CA THR A 86 7.66 4.33 6.92
C THR A 86 6.85 4.66 8.17
N GLY A 87 7.52 4.81 9.33
CA GLY A 87 6.87 4.93 10.63
C GLY A 87 6.21 3.64 11.11
N TRP A 88 6.53 2.49 10.50
CA TRP A 88 5.96 1.19 10.86
C TRP A 88 6.27 0.81 12.31
N LYS A 89 5.23 0.41 13.05
CA LYS A 89 5.34 -0.07 14.44
C LYS A 89 4.66 -1.43 14.55
N ASN A 90 5.45 -2.47 14.69
CA ASN A 90 4.93 -3.83 14.85
C ASN A 90 4.56 -4.10 16.33
N CYS A 91 3.41 -3.57 16.76
CA CYS A 91 2.91 -3.70 18.13
C CYS A 91 1.81 -4.77 18.30
N GLY A 92 1.51 -5.54 17.26
CA GLY A 92 0.42 -6.52 17.26
C GLY A 92 -0.99 -5.90 17.23
N SER A 93 -2.00 -6.76 17.29
CA SER A 93 -3.41 -6.35 17.30
C SER A 93 -4.24 -7.30 18.15
N LEU A 94 -5.17 -6.79 18.96
CA LEU A 94 -6.08 -7.58 19.78
C LEU A 94 -7.52 -7.35 19.36
N SER A 95 -8.23 -8.43 19.05
CA SER A 95 -9.69 -8.42 18.89
C SER A 95 -10.34 -8.98 20.14
N VAL A 96 -11.31 -8.26 20.70
CA VAL A 96 -11.97 -8.65 21.96
C VAL A 96 -13.37 -9.17 21.69
N ALA A 97 -13.68 -10.37 22.19
CA ALA A 97 -15.03 -10.93 22.19
C ALA A 97 -15.75 -10.57 23.49
N ARG A 98 -17.02 -10.15 23.39
CA ARG A 98 -17.86 -9.75 24.53
C ARG A 98 -19.12 -10.59 24.71
N THR A 99 -19.34 -11.57 23.84
CA THR A 99 -20.49 -12.48 23.84
C THR A 99 -20.01 -13.90 23.59
N ALA A 100 -20.77 -14.89 24.06
CA ALA A 100 -20.43 -16.31 23.89
C ALA A 100 -20.27 -16.69 22.42
N ASP A 101 -21.20 -16.23 21.56
CA ASP A 101 -21.18 -16.49 20.10
C ASP A 101 -19.92 -15.98 19.38
N ARG A 102 -19.13 -15.11 20.02
CA ARG A 102 -17.89 -14.54 19.46
C ARG A 102 -16.61 -15.22 19.98
N MET A 103 -16.74 -16.18 20.91
CA MET A 103 -15.63 -16.95 21.49
C MET A 103 -15.33 -18.24 20.73
N THR A 104 -16.21 -18.64 19.82
CA THR A 104 -16.12 -19.83 18.96
C THR A 104 -15.80 -19.43 17.53
#